data_AF-A0A250F8N2-F1
#
_entry.id   AF-A0A250F8N2-F1
#
_cell.length_a   1.000
_cell.length_b   1.000
_cell.length_c   1.000
_cell.angle_alpha   90.00
_cell.angle_beta   90.00
_cell.angle_gamma   90.00
#
_symmetry.space_group_name_H-M   'P 1'
#
loop_
_entity.id
_entity.type
_entity.pdbx_description
1 polymer ?
#
loop_
_entity_poly.entity_id
_entity_poly.type
_entity_poly.pdbx_seq_one_letter_code
_entity_poly.pdbx_strand_id
1 'polypeptide(L)'
;MKKILLIALSVIAFAACTKKDNDNDAKYTRAQLEGQWNYVESRMSDGKLFSQIVPSEAFNCIKKMNYIFKGDRWILNEYKYKNDEKTCKYNSASFLYVVKGSTICFVINDKALRALDVINLNESELVFKYNDEFKRIMRLQMQEQNSPELSDYTIDDILNVTITYRR
;
A
#
# COMPACT_ATOMS: atom_id res chain seq x y z
N MET A 1 8.28 -11.45 19.64
CA MET A 1 8.32 -12.73 18.90
C MET A 1 7.24 -12.74 17.81
N LYS A 2 7.68 -12.72 16.54
CA LYS A 2 7.10 -13.37 15.35
C LYS A 2 5.57 -13.62 15.31
N LYS A 3 4.79 -12.64 14.87
CA LYS A 3 3.47 -12.83 14.23
C LYS A 3 3.29 -11.60 13.33
N ILE A 4 3.75 -11.58 12.08
CA ILE A 4 2.94 -11.85 10.88
C ILE A 4 3.96 -12.01 9.75
N LEU A 5 4.45 -13.24 9.56
CA LEU A 5 5.21 -13.64 8.37
C LEU A 5 5.02 -15.14 8.20
N LEU A 6 3.76 -15.55 8.27
CA LEU A 6 3.30 -16.86 7.82
C LEU A 6 2.35 -16.61 6.67
N ILE A 7 2.89 -16.03 5.60
CA ILE A 7 2.30 -16.25 4.29
C ILE A 7 2.67 -17.69 3.96
N ALA A 8 1.83 -18.63 4.39
CA ALA A 8 1.77 -19.93 3.73
C ALA A 8 1.33 -19.61 2.29
N LEU A 9 2.31 -19.33 1.44
CA LEU A 9 2.21 -19.19 -0.02
C LEU A 9 1.75 -20.54 -0.56
N SER A 10 0.48 -20.87 -0.33
CA SER A 10 -0.23 -21.79 -1.20
C SER A 10 -0.10 -21.20 -2.59
N VAL A 11 0.44 -22.00 -3.50
CA VAL A 11 0.84 -21.61 -4.84
C VAL A 11 -0.42 -21.34 -5.65
N ILE A 12 -1.03 -20.18 -5.44
CA ILE A 12 -1.94 -19.59 -6.41
C ILE A 12 -1.02 -19.10 -7.52
N ALA A 13 -1.32 -19.48 -8.76
CA ALA A 13 -0.60 -19.00 -9.94
C ALA A 13 -0.81 -17.49 -10.05
N PHE A 14 0.02 -16.73 -9.35
CA PHE A 14 0.09 -15.30 -9.45
C PHE A 14 0.67 -14.96 -10.82
N ALA A 15 0.00 -14.10 -11.58
CA ALA A 15 0.62 -13.40 -12.70
C ALA A 15 1.63 -12.41 -12.10
N ALA A 16 2.74 -12.96 -11.61
CA ALA A 16 3.85 -12.21 -11.06
C ALA A 16 4.29 -11.17 -12.10
N CYS A 17 4.86 -10.05 -11.65
CA CYS A 17 5.57 -9.15 -12.55
C CYS A 17 6.75 -9.94 -13.13
N THR A 18 6.54 -10.66 -14.23
CA THR A 18 7.56 -11.55 -14.75
C THR A 18 8.68 -10.69 -15.32
N LYS A 19 9.92 -11.17 -15.16
CA LYS A 19 11.11 -10.47 -15.68
C LYS A 19 11.09 -10.31 -17.22
N LYS A 20 10.16 -10.94 -17.93
CA LYS A 20 10.24 -11.24 -19.36
C LYS A 20 9.28 -10.45 -20.25
N ASP A 21 8.56 -9.49 -19.70
CA ASP A 21 7.79 -8.54 -20.51
C ASP A 21 8.71 -7.37 -20.88
N ASN A 22 8.89 -7.19 -22.19
CA ASN A 22 9.82 -6.27 -22.85
C ASN A 22 10.02 -4.94 -22.10
N ASP A 23 11.26 -4.51 -21.92
CA ASP A 23 11.63 -3.22 -21.30
C ASP A 23 11.13 -1.98 -22.06
N ASN A 24 10.37 -2.15 -23.15
CA ASN A 24 9.78 -1.07 -23.96
C ASN A 24 8.41 -0.55 -23.46
N ASP A 25 7.81 -1.15 -22.43
CA ASP A 25 6.48 -0.74 -21.90
C ASP A 25 6.56 0.09 -20.60
N ALA A 26 7.73 0.62 -20.24
CA ALA A 26 7.94 1.34 -18.99
C ALA A 26 7.35 2.76 -19.01
N LYS A 27 6.13 2.91 -18.46
CA LYS A 27 5.50 4.24 -18.21
C LYS A 27 6.22 5.02 -17.10
N TYR A 28 6.68 4.34 -16.06
CA TYR A 28 7.37 4.95 -14.91
C TYR A 28 8.67 4.23 -14.58
N THR A 29 9.58 4.93 -13.91
CA THR A 29 10.91 4.46 -13.53
C THR A 29 11.13 4.56 -12.01
N ARG A 30 12.08 3.79 -11.48
CA ARG A 30 12.48 3.92 -10.07
C ARG A 30 13.03 5.30 -9.73
N ALA A 31 13.76 5.91 -10.65
CA ALA A 31 14.33 7.25 -10.45
C ALA A 31 13.25 8.32 -10.19
N GLN A 32 12.07 8.19 -10.81
CA GLN A 32 10.94 9.09 -10.56
C GLN A 32 10.32 8.88 -9.17
N LEU A 33 10.43 7.69 -8.59
CA LEU A 33 9.90 7.37 -7.26
C LEU A 33 10.89 7.68 -6.13
N GLU A 34 12.18 7.85 -6.42
CA GLU A 34 13.23 8.02 -5.41
C GLU A 34 12.89 9.16 -4.43
N GLY A 35 13.04 8.91 -3.13
CA GLY A 35 12.78 9.86 -2.06
C GLY A 35 11.61 9.49 -1.16
N GLN A 36 11.25 10.43 -0.30
CA GLN A 36 10.16 10.29 0.67
C GLN A 36 8.85 10.87 0.12
N TRP A 37 7.78 10.11 0.29
CA TRP A 37 6.42 10.43 -0.09
C TRP A 37 5.56 10.39 1.15
N ASN A 38 4.91 11.49 1.49
CA ASN A 38 4.08 11.64 2.67
C ASN A 38 2.61 11.46 2.32
N TYR A 39 1.87 10.75 3.15
CA TYR A 39 0.44 10.54 2.95
C TYR A 39 -0.31 11.88 2.94
N VAL A 40 -1.20 12.07 1.97
CA VAL A 40 -2.08 13.24 1.89
C VAL A 40 -3.52 12.83 2.15
N GLU A 41 -4.05 11.97 1.30
CA GLU A 41 -5.44 11.56 1.37
C GLU A 41 -5.69 10.19 0.76
N SER A 42 -6.81 9.61 1.18
CA SER A 42 -7.42 8.42 0.64
C SER A 42 -8.85 8.79 0.27
N ARG A 43 -9.24 8.53 -0.96
CA ARG A 43 -10.59 8.79 -1.48
C ARG A 43 -11.30 7.48 -1.79
N MET A 44 -12.46 7.32 -1.16
CA MET A 44 -13.36 6.18 -1.36
C MET A 44 -13.97 6.19 -2.75
N SER A 45 -14.54 5.06 -3.19
CA SER A 45 -15.23 4.93 -4.48
C SER A 45 -16.45 5.85 -4.61
N ASP A 46 -17.13 6.14 -3.49
CA ASP A 46 -18.24 7.09 -3.39
C ASP A 46 -17.79 8.57 -3.34
N GLY A 47 -16.49 8.84 -3.41
CA GLY A 47 -15.90 10.17 -3.43
C GLY A 47 -15.58 10.77 -2.06
N LYS A 48 -16.04 10.16 -0.96
CA LYS A 48 -15.73 10.65 0.40
C LYS A 48 -14.25 10.49 0.73
N LEU A 49 -13.76 11.38 1.59
CA LEU A 49 -12.40 11.28 2.12
C LEU A 49 -12.36 10.29 3.28
N PHE A 50 -11.27 9.55 3.37
CA PHE A 50 -11.05 8.62 4.48
C PHE A 50 -11.07 9.33 5.84
N SER A 51 -10.61 10.59 5.89
CA SER A 51 -10.68 11.44 7.07
C SER A 51 -12.09 11.75 7.56
N GLN A 52 -13.10 11.62 6.70
CA GLN A 52 -14.51 11.85 7.03
C GLN A 52 -15.18 10.60 7.61
N ILE A 53 -14.56 9.42 7.48
CA ILE A 53 -15.17 8.13 7.83
C ILE A 53 -14.45 7.41 8.98
N VAL A 54 -13.26 7.89 9.38
CA VAL A 54 -12.52 7.34 10.53
C VAL A 54 -12.45 8.33 11.68
N PRO A 55 -12.35 7.85 12.94
CA PRO A 55 -12.15 8.73 14.10
C PRO A 55 -10.94 9.66 13.92
N SER A 56 -11.07 10.90 14.39
CA SER A 56 -10.05 11.93 14.19
C SER A 56 -8.69 11.55 14.80
N GLU A 57 -8.69 10.87 15.94
CA GLU A 57 -7.49 10.35 16.61
C GLU A 57 -6.78 9.30 15.76
N ALA A 58 -7.56 8.40 15.14
CA ALA A 58 -7.03 7.41 14.22
C ALA A 58 -6.44 8.07 12.97
N PHE A 59 -7.16 9.02 12.39
CA PHE A 59 -6.69 9.78 11.23
C PHE A 59 -5.40 10.56 11.53
N ASN A 60 -5.29 11.15 12.72
CA ASN A 60 -4.09 11.88 13.14
C ASN A 60 -2.83 11.00 13.24
N CYS A 61 -2.98 9.69 13.41
CA CYS A 61 -1.88 8.75 13.26
C CYS A 61 -1.63 8.45 11.78
N ILE A 62 -2.66 8.10 11.01
CA ILE A 62 -2.56 7.71 9.61
C ILE A 62 -1.89 8.80 8.76
N LYS A 63 -2.19 10.08 9.02
CA LYS A 63 -1.57 11.19 8.28
C LYS A 63 -0.05 11.31 8.43
N LYS A 64 0.56 10.60 9.38
CA LYS A 64 2.03 10.55 9.58
C LYS A 64 2.69 9.48 8.70
N MET A 65 1.90 8.63 8.05
CA MET A 65 2.41 7.58 7.19
C MET A 65 3.21 8.14 6.02
N ASN A 66 4.27 7.44 5.66
CA ASN A 66 5.08 7.78 4.51
C ASN A 66 5.67 6.52 3.85
N TYR A 67 5.98 6.66 2.58
CA TYR A 67 6.82 5.72 1.84
C TYR A 67 8.17 6.36 1.56
N ILE A 68 9.23 5.56 1.63
CA ILE A 68 10.56 5.97 1.19
C ILE A 68 11.03 4.96 0.14
N PHE A 69 11.27 5.43 -1.07
CA PHE A 69 11.92 4.64 -2.11
C PHE A 69 13.39 5.02 -2.17
N LYS A 70 14.26 4.04 -2.03
CA LYS A 70 15.71 4.21 -2.06
C LYS A 70 16.37 3.07 -2.82
N GLY A 71 16.80 3.35 -4.05
CA GLY A 71 17.36 2.32 -4.92
C GLY A 71 16.33 1.22 -5.22
N ASP A 72 16.62 -0.03 -4.85
CA ASP A 72 15.72 -1.19 -5.01
C ASP A 72 14.82 -1.46 -3.78
N ARG A 73 14.88 -0.59 -2.76
CA ARG A 73 14.08 -0.72 -1.54
C ARG A 73 12.92 0.24 -1.48
N TRP A 74 11.77 -0.31 -1.11
CA TRP A 74 10.59 0.43 -0.68
C TRP A 74 10.45 0.22 0.82
N ILE A 75 10.44 1.32 1.57
CA ILE A 75 10.22 1.36 3.02
C ILE A 75 8.85 1.96 3.27
N LEU A 76 8.05 1.28 4.08
CA LEU A 76 6.75 1.72 4.54
C LEU A 76 6.84 2.05 6.02
N ASN A 77 6.51 3.30 6.36
CA ASN A 77 6.41 3.78 7.73
C ASN A 77 4.94 3.97 8.07
N GLU A 78 4.42 3.11 8.95
CA GLU A 78 3.02 3.11 9.38
C GLU A 78 2.87 3.66 10.78
N TYR A 79 1.76 4.37 11.01
CA TYR A 79 1.36 4.85 12.32
C TYR A 79 -0.08 4.42 12.56
N LYS A 80 -0.29 3.48 13.50
CA LYS A 80 -1.62 2.94 13.83
C LYS A 80 -2.04 3.44 15.20
N TYR A 81 -3.28 3.90 15.31
CA TYR A 81 -3.84 4.30 16.59
C TYR A 81 -4.18 3.08 17.43
N LYS A 82 -3.74 3.08 18.68
CA LYS A 82 -4.08 2.10 19.70
C LYS A 82 -5.09 2.74 20.64
N ASN A 83 -6.34 2.28 20.57
CA ASN A 83 -7.46 2.88 21.29
C ASN A 83 -7.34 2.72 22.82
N ASP A 84 -6.86 1.56 23.25
CA ASP A 84 -6.55 1.24 24.65
C ASP A 84 -5.47 2.16 25.23
N GLU A 85 -4.43 2.45 24.46
CA GLU A 85 -3.31 3.30 24.88
C GLU A 85 -3.50 4.80 24.53
N LYS A 86 -4.55 5.12 23.78
CA LYS A 86 -4.81 6.45 23.20
C LYS A 86 -3.58 7.07 22.51
N THR A 87 -2.78 6.26 21.81
CA THR A 87 -1.50 6.70 21.23
C THR A 87 -1.27 6.17 19.81
N CYS A 88 -0.38 6.80 19.05
CA CYS A 88 0.08 6.31 17.76
C CYS A 88 1.26 5.36 17.94
N LYS A 89 1.12 4.10 17.50
CA LYS A 89 2.23 3.16 17.40
C LYS A 89 2.86 3.20 16.02
N TYR A 90 4.16 3.42 16.01
CA TYR A 90 4.99 3.34 14.81
C TYR A 90 5.36 1.90 14.50
N ASN A 91 5.24 1.52 13.23
CA ASN A 91 5.81 0.30 12.67
C ASN A 91 6.48 0.64 11.34
N SER A 92 7.52 -0.12 10.98
CA SER A 92 8.17 0.03 9.69
C SER A 92 8.43 -1.33 9.07
N ALA A 93 8.33 -1.38 7.74
CA ALA A 93 8.68 -2.54 6.96
C ALA A 93 9.47 -2.12 5.72
N SER A 94 10.39 -2.96 5.28
CA SER A 94 11.21 -2.72 4.08
C SER A 94 11.16 -3.93 3.18
N PHE A 95 10.96 -3.67 1.89
CA PHE A 95 10.80 -4.69 0.86
C PHE A 95 11.64 -4.33 -0.36
N LEU A 96 12.04 -5.34 -1.11
CA LEU A 96 12.54 -5.13 -2.46
C LEU A 96 11.37 -4.81 -3.40
N TYR A 97 11.60 -3.94 -4.38
CA TYR A 97 10.56 -3.60 -5.35
C TYR A 97 11.08 -3.46 -6.79
N VAL A 98 10.16 -3.63 -7.72
CA VAL A 98 10.36 -3.35 -9.15
C VAL A 98 9.22 -2.49 -9.66
N VAL A 99 9.47 -1.72 -10.71
CA VAL A 99 8.44 -0.96 -11.44
C VAL A 99 8.29 -1.61 -12.82
N LYS A 100 7.06 -1.91 -13.22
CA LYS A 100 6.72 -2.49 -14.52
C LYS A 100 5.54 -1.73 -15.09
N GLY A 101 5.78 -0.94 -16.15
CA GLY A 101 4.77 -0.06 -16.72
C GLY A 101 4.24 0.93 -15.69
N SER A 102 2.94 0.83 -15.40
CA SER A 102 2.25 1.61 -14.37
C SER A 102 2.07 0.87 -13.04
N THR A 103 2.75 -0.26 -12.82
CA THR A 103 2.57 -1.06 -11.60
C THR A 103 3.87 -1.10 -10.79
N ILE A 104 3.76 -0.88 -9.47
CA ILE A 104 4.82 -1.13 -8.49
C ILE A 104 4.59 -2.53 -7.91
N CYS A 105 5.64 -3.35 -7.89
CA CYS A 105 5.57 -4.73 -7.43
C CYS A 105 6.48 -4.96 -6.21
N PHE A 106 5.99 -5.66 -5.20
CA PHE A 106 6.80 -6.15 -4.08
C PHE A 106 7.51 -7.45 -4.47
N VAL A 107 8.77 -7.61 -4.09
CA VAL A 107 9.52 -8.86 -4.32
C VAL A 107 9.63 -9.64 -3.02
N ILE A 108 9.08 -10.86 -3.01
CA ILE A 108 9.13 -11.81 -1.89
C ILE A 108 9.59 -13.16 -2.44
N ASN A 109 10.66 -13.73 -1.88
CA ASN A 109 11.22 -15.01 -2.29
C ASN A 109 11.41 -15.11 -3.83
N ASP A 110 12.03 -14.08 -4.41
CA ASP A 110 12.28 -13.92 -5.87
C ASP A 110 11.03 -13.84 -6.76
N LYS A 111 9.83 -13.76 -6.17
CA LYS A 111 8.57 -13.52 -6.88
C LYS A 111 8.13 -12.08 -6.71
N ALA A 112 7.78 -11.43 -7.82
CA ALA A 112 7.27 -10.07 -7.82
C ALA A 112 5.75 -10.07 -7.84
N LEU A 113 5.13 -9.65 -6.74
CA LEU A 113 3.68 -9.51 -6.57
C LEU A 113 3.24 -8.11 -6.95
N ARG A 114 2.20 -7.97 -7.79
CA ARG A 114 1.67 -6.66 -8.17
C ARG A 114 1.04 -6.01 -6.95
N ALA A 115 1.58 -4.87 -6.54
CA ALA A 115 1.19 -4.22 -5.28
C ALA A 115 0.28 -3.01 -5.53
N LEU A 116 0.79 -2.05 -6.30
CA LEU A 116 0.14 -0.76 -6.53
C LEU A 116 0.01 -0.50 -8.02
N ASP A 117 -1.17 -0.11 -8.48
CA ASP A 117 -1.38 0.42 -9.82
C ASP A 117 -1.33 1.96 -9.76
N VAL A 118 -0.26 2.52 -10.32
CA VAL A 118 0.03 3.95 -10.36
C VAL A 118 -0.84 4.62 -11.41
N ILE A 119 -1.71 5.50 -10.94
CA ILE A 119 -2.58 6.33 -11.78
C ILE A 119 -1.77 7.51 -12.31
N ASN A 120 -1.12 8.24 -11.41
CA ASN A 120 -0.33 9.43 -11.70
C ASN A 120 0.97 9.38 -10.90
N LEU A 121 2.08 9.69 -11.57
CA LEU A 121 3.36 9.95 -10.93
C LEU A 121 4.01 11.12 -11.65
N ASN A 122 4.27 12.18 -10.91
CA ASN A 122 5.08 13.31 -11.34
C ASN A 122 6.11 13.63 -10.26
N GLU A 123 6.77 14.76 -10.43
CA GLU A 123 7.71 15.27 -9.45
C GLU A 123 7.06 15.38 -8.05
N SER A 124 6.00 16.14 -7.87
CA SER A 124 5.43 16.39 -6.54
C SER A 124 4.44 15.36 -6.01
N GLU A 125 3.87 14.51 -6.86
CA GLU A 125 2.68 13.71 -6.52
C GLU A 125 2.74 12.26 -7.03
N LEU A 126 2.34 11.35 -6.15
CA LEU A 126 2.14 9.93 -6.42
C LEU A 126 0.69 9.55 -6.08
N VAL A 127 -0.06 9.11 -7.09
CA VAL A 127 -1.44 8.65 -6.96
C VAL A 127 -1.55 7.21 -7.43
N PHE A 128 -2.12 6.34 -6.61
CA PHE A 128 -2.25 4.92 -6.93
C PHE A 128 -3.52 4.29 -6.33
N LYS A 129 -3.82 3.08 -6.81
CA LYS A 129 -4.76 2.15 -6.20
C LYS A 129 -4.03 0.87 -5.82
N TYR A 130 -4.56 0.12 -4.87
CA TYR A 130 -4.08 -1.24 -4.65
C TYR A 130 -4.39 -2.09 -5.89
N ASN A 131 -3.44 -2.92 -6.31
CA ASN A 131 -3.66 -3.91 -7.35
C ASN A 131 -4.53 -5.05 -6.79
N ASP A 132 -5.36 -5.67 -7.64
CA ASP A 132 -6.27 -6.73 -7.21
C ASP A 132 -5.57 -7.95 -6.58
N GLU A 133 -4.35 -8.27 -7.00
CA GLU A 133 -3.53 -9.31 -6.38
C GLU A 133 -3.21 -8.96 -4.92
N PHE A 134 -2.80 -7.72 -4.68
CA PHE A 134 -2.51 -7.21 -3.34
C PHE A 134 -3.76 -7.08 -2.48
N LYS A 135 -4.90 -6.62 -3.06
CA LYS A 135 -6.18 -6.56 -2.35
C LYS A 135 -6.59 -7.92 -1.80
N ARG A 136 -6.40 -9.02 -2.55
CA ARG A 136 -6.72 -10.37 -2.08
C ARG A 136 -5.92 -10.74 -0.83
N ILE A 137 -4.64 -10.40 -0.78
CA ILE A 137 -3.77 -10.65 0.38
C ILE A 137 -4.21 -9.78 1.56
N MET A 138 -4.42 -8.48 1.33
CA MET A 138 -4.84 -7.55 2.37
C MET A 138 -6.19 -7.93 2.97
N ARG A 139 -7.14 -8.38 2.14
CA ARG A 139 -8.46 -8.84 2.61
C ARG A 139 -8.34 -9.98 3.62
N LEU A 140 -7.54 -11.01 3.30
CA LEU A 140 -7.31 -12.14 4.21
C LEU A 140 -6.70 -11.68 5.54
N GLN A 141 -5.69 -10.79 5.48
CA GLN A 141 -5.06 -10.25 6.68
C GLN A 141 -6.02 -9.42 7.55
N MET A 142 -6.87 -8.59 6.92
CA MET A 142 -7.82 -7.74 7.64
C MET A 142 -8.93 -8.57 8.31
N GLN A 143 -9.38 -9.64 7.64
CA GLN A 143 -10.34 -10.61 8.18
C GLN A 143 -9.75 -11.37 9.39
N GLU A 144 -8.51 -11.87 9.28
CA GLU A 144 -7.83 -12.55 10.39
C GLU A 144 -7.63 -11.65 11.62
N GLN A 145 -7.47 -10.34 11.41
CA GLN A 145 -7.26 -9.38 12.49
C GLN A 145 -8.56 -8.88 13.13
N ASN A 146 -9.73 -9.37 12.71
CA ASN A 146 -11.04 -8.83 13.08
C ASN A 146 -11.06 -7.30 12.97
N SER A 147 -10.50 -6.77 11.88
CA SER A 147 -10.48 -5.33 11.66
C SER A 147 -11.93 -4.84 11.68
N PRO A 148 -12.28 -3.85 12.51
CA PRO A 148 -13.65 -3.38 12.57
C PRO A 148 -14.03 -2.84 11.19
N GLU A 149 -15.10 -3.39 10.62
CA GLU A 149 -15.79 -2.71 9.54
C GLU A 149 -16.16 -1.32 10.08
N LEU A 150 -15.75 -0.27 9.36
CA LEU A 150 -16.34 1.04 9.62
C LEU A 150 -17.83 0.86 9.34
N SER A 151 -18.72 1.40 10.18
CA SER A 151 -20.14 1.00 10.23
C SER A 151 -20.86 1.00 8.87
N ASP A 152 -20.37 1.77 7.90
CA ASP A 152 -20.94 1.92 6.56
C ASP A 152 -20.00 1.44 5.42
N TYR A 153 -18.84 0.84 5.72
CA TYR A 153 -17.86 0.42 4.71
C TYR A 153 -17.33 -0.99 4.96
N THR A 154 -17.42 -1.82 3.92
CA THR A 154 -16.80 -3.15 3.90
C THR A 154 -15.28 -3.05 3.72
N ILE A 155 -14.57 -4.15 3.99
CA ILE A 155 -13.14 -4.27 3.67
C ILE A 155 -12.87 -3.95 2.19
N ASP A 156 -13.77 -4.37 1.29
CA ASP A 156 -13.60 -4.15 -0.14
C ASP A 156 -13.75 -2.67 -0.52
N ASP A 157 -14.64 -1.94 0.14
CA ASP A 157 -14.75 -0.50 -0.06
C ASP A 157 -13.47 0.22 0.36
N ILE A 158 -12.89 -0.19 1.50
CA ILE A 158 -11.62 0.34 2.01
C ILE A 158 -10.47 0.01 1.06
N LEU A 159 -10.44 -1.18 0.46
CA LEU A 159 -9.37 -1.61 -0.45
C LEU A 159 -9.51 -1.03 -1.88
N ASN A 160 -10.69 -0.52 -2.26
CA ASN A 160 -10.92 0.12 -3.56
C ASN A 160 -10.68 1.63 -3.58
N VAL A 161 -10.00 2.13 -2.56
CA VAL A 161 -9.55 3.51 -2.39
C VAL A 161 -8.53 3.96 -3.44
N THR A 162 -8.59 5.25 -3.80
CA THR A 162 -7.49 5.96 -4.48
C THR A 162 -6.67 6.72 -3.45
N ILE A 163 -5.35 6.56 -3.46
CA ILE A 163 -4.47 7.11 -2.43
C ILE A 163 -3.48 8.08 -3.06
N THR A 164 -3.30 9.22 -2.40
CA THR A 164 -2.41 10.31 -2.83
C THR A 164 -1.32 10.53 -1.79
N TYR A 165 -0.08 10.56 -2.27
CA TYR A 165 1.10 10.95 -1.52
C TYR A 165 1.84 12.11 -2.21
N ARG A 166 2.56 12.92 -1.44
CA ARG A 166 3.35 14.04 -1.94
C ARG A 166 4.72 14.14 -1.28
N ARG A 167 5.70 14.68 -2.01
CA ARG A 167 7.04 14.97 -1.50
C ARG A 167 7.20 16.42 -1.08
#